data_AF-A0A6G2QE41-F1
#
_entry.id   AF-A0A6G2QE41-F1
#
_cell.length_a   1.000
_cell.length_b   1.000
_cell.length_c   1.000
_cell.angle_alpha   90.00
_cell.angle_beta   90.00
_cell.angle_gamma   90.00
#
_symmetry.space_group_name_H-M   'P 1'
#
loop_
_entity.id
_entity.type
_entity.pdbx_description
1 polymer ?
#
loop_
_entity_poly.entity_id
_entity_poly.type
_entity_poly.pdbx_seq_one_letter_code
_entity_poly.pdbx_strand_id
1 'polypeptide(L)'
;RVRPAAGLAVLAAGACGAYDDVTGYSSGDTRRGFRAHLGALRDGEVTSGAVKLAGISAAALVAGALLKERPLDKLLAGVVIAGTAHGVNLVDVRPGRTLGAVLALGLPGLLGEGPGAELAAVAAGGAAAVLREDLGERTMLGDTGTHALGAALGAAVVAGGGR
;
A
#
# COMPACT_ATOMS: atom_id res chain seq x y z
N ARG A 1 -0.11 -14.77 -13.56
CA ARG A 1 -1.09 -14.11 -12.68
C ARG A 1 -0.49 -13.02 -11.80
N VAL A 2 0.82 -13.06 -11.50
CA VAL A 2 1.45 -12.13 -10.55
C VAL A 2 1.32 -10.66 -10.94
N ARG A 3 1.74 -10.29 -12.16
CA ARG A 3 1.70 -8.89 -12.64
C ARG A 3 0.30 -8.24 -12.58
N PRO A 4 -0.78 -8.86 -13.12
CA PRO A 4 -2.11 -8.26 -13.03
C PRO A 4 -2.66 -8.22 -11.59
N ALA A 5 -2.34 -9.20 -10.74
CA ALA A 5 -2.77 -9.20 -9.34
C ALA A 5 -2.07 -8.08 -8.54
N ALA A 6 -0.76 -7.94 -8.69
CA ALA A 6 0.00 -6.86 -8.08
C ALA A 6 -0.44 -5.49 -8.61
N GLY A 7 -0.62 -5.37 -9.93
CA GLY A 7 -1.12 -4.15 -10.57
C GLY A 7 -2.50 -3.73 -10.05
N LEU A 8 -3.42 -4.68 -9.86
CA LEU A 8 -4.72 -4.42 -9.24
C LEU A 8 -4.56 -3.84 -7.83
N ALA A 9 -3.75 -4.47 -6.98
CA ALA A 9 -3.54 -3.99 -5.61
C ALA A 9 -2.92 -2.59 -5.59
N VAL A 10 -1.89 -2.34 -6.41
CA VAL A 10 -1.20 -1.04 -6.48
C VAL A 10 -2.12 0.06 -7.01
N LEU A 11 -2.87 -0.21 -8.09
CA LEU A 11 -3.78 0.78 -8.68
C LEU A 11 -4.94 1.10 -7.74
N ALA A 12 -5.55 0.08 -7.12
CA ALA A 12 -6.62 0.30 -6.14
C ALA A 12 -6.08 1.07 -4.92
N ALA A 13 -4.90 0.72 -4.43
CA ALA A 13 -4.25 1.41 -3.32
C ALA A 13 -3.97 2.88 -3.62
N GLY A 14 -3.37 3.17 -4.77
CA GLY A 14 -3.15 4.55 -5.23
C GLY A 14 -4.46 5.31 -5.44
N ALA A 15 -5.46 4.71 -6.08
CA ALA A 15 -6.74 5.37 -6.33
C ALA A 15 -7.52 5.66 -5.04
N CYS A 16 -7.53 4.72 -4.09
CA CYS A 16 -8.13 4.92 -2.77
C CYS A 16 -7.39 5.99 -1.96
N GLY A 17 -6.06 6.01 -2.01
CA GLY A 17 -5.25 7.06 -1.39
C GLY A 17 -5.52 8.42 -2.01
N ALA A 18 -5.57 8.52 -3.34
CA ALA A 18 -5.86 9.77 -4.05
C ALA A 18 -7.26 10.29 -3.76
N TYR A 19 -8.24 9.39 -3.68
CA TYR A 19 -9.59 9.75 -3.26
C TYR A 19 -9.58 10.35 -1.85
N ASP A 20 -8.87 9.73 -0.91
CA ASP A 20 -8.76 10.23 0.47
C ASP A 20 -8.01 11.57 0.55
N ASP A 21 -6.92 11.73 -0.20
CA ASP A 21 -6.16 12.99 -0.26
C ASP A 21 -7.06 14.15 -0.75
N VAL A 22 -7.80 13.93 -1.85
CA VAL A 22 -8.68 14.96 -2.46
C VAL A 22 -9.88 15.26 -1.57
N THR A 23 -10.54 14.23 -1.04
CA THR A 23 -11.74 14.40 -0.22
C THR A 23 -11.41 14.94 1.16
N GLY A 24 -10.34 14.48 1.79
CA GLY A 24 -9.84 14.99 3.06
C GLY A 24 -9.50 16.48 2.97
N TYR A 25 -8.82 16.90 1.90
CA TYR A 25 -8.56 18.31 1.64
C TYR A 25 -9.83 19.14 1.47
N SER A 26 -10.81 18.62 0.72
CA SER A 26 -12.05 19.35 0.40
C SER A 26 -13.05 19.43 1.55
N SER A 27 -13.10 18.40 2.39
CA SER A 27 -14.07 18.28 3.49
C SER A 27 -13.56 18.85 4.81
N GLY A 28 -12.24 19.06 4.95
CA GLY A 28 -11.63 19.52 6.20
C GLY A 28 -11.71 18.48 7.34
N ASP A 29 -11.95 17.21 7.01
CA ASP A 29 -12.05 16.15 8.01
C ASP A 29 -10.70 15.95 8.71
N THR A 30 -10.68 16.17 10.02
CA THR A 30 -9.47 16.05 10.85
C THR A 30 -9.35 14.69 11.53
N ARG A 31 -10.34 13.80 11.35
CA ARG A 31 -10.32 12.44 11.91
C ARG A 31 -9.14 11.65 11.32
N ARG A 32 -8.36 11.01 12.18
CA ARG A 32 -7.21 10.19 11.79
C ARG A 32 -7.24 8.81 12.42
N GLY A 33 -6.73 7.85 11.66
CA GLY A 33 -6.50 6.49 12.12
C GLY A 33 -7.74 5.60 12.13
N PHE A 34 -7.52 4.29 12.19
CA PHE A 34 -8.58 3.29 12.01
C PHE A 34 -9.74 3.43 13.00
N ARG A 35 -9.45 3.77 14.26
CA ARG A 35 -10.49 3.90 15.30
C ARG A 35 -11.50 5.00 14.97
N ALA A 36 -11.04 6.13 14.43
CA ALA A 36 -11.92 7.25 14.11
C ALA A 36 -12.85 6.89 12.94
N HIS A 37 -12.31 6.34 11.86
CA HIS A 37 -13.09 5.99 10.67
C HIS A 37 -14.01 4.77 10.91
N LEU A 38 -13.56 3.77 11.67
CA LEU A 38 -14.40 2.63 12.04
C LEU A 38 -15.47 3.00 13.07
N GLY A 39 -15.19 3.98 13.95
CA GLY A 39 -16.20 4.56 14.84
C GLY A 39 -17.29 5.26 14.04
N ALA A 40 -16.91 6.18 13.16
CA ALA A 40 -17.84 6.87 12.27
C ALA A 40 -18.68 5.88 11.44
N LEU A 41 -18.06 4.82 10.91
CA LEU A 41 -18.78 3.79 10.16
C LEU A 41 -19.82 3.05 11.01
N ARG A 42 -19.55 2.79 12.30
CA ARG A 42 -20.53 2.20 13.22
C ARG A 42 -21.72 3.12 13.48
N ASP A 43 -21.48 4.42 13.42
CA ASP A 43 -22.51 5.46 13.54
C ASP A 43 -23.23 5.74 12.19
N GLY A 44 -22.92 4.96 11.14
CA GLY A 44 -23.52 5.07 9.81
C GLY A 44 -22.84 6.09 8.89
N GLU A 45 -21.76 6.73 9.31
CA GLU A 45 -21.01 7.70 8.53
C GLU A 45 -19.91 7.04 7.69
N VAL A 46 -20.05 7.09 6.37
CA VAL A 46 -19.01 6.62 5.44
C VAL A 46 -18.00 7.74 5.20
N THR A 47 -16.85 7.63 5.87
CA THR A 47 -15.72 8.56 5.68
C THR A 47 -14.81 8.12 4.53
N SER A 48 -14.04 9.06 3.95
CA SER A 48 -13.02 8.76 2.94
C SER A 48 -11.99 7.75 3.44
N GLY A 49 -11.58 7.88 4.71
CA GLY A 49 -10.67 6.93 5.36
C GLY A 49 -11.26 5.53 5.48
N ALA A 50 -12.58 5.39 5.67
CA ALA A 50 -13.27 4.09 5.67
C ALA A 50 -13.31 3.48 4.25
N VAL A 51 -13.59 4.30 3.23
CA VAL A 51 -13.56 3.87 1.81
C VAL A 51 -12.17 3.38 1.44
N LYS A 52 -11.13 4.13 1.81
CA LYS A 52 -9.73 3.76 1.59
C LYS A 52 -9.37 2.45 2.27
N LEU A 53 -9.67 2.31 3.56
CA LEU A 53 -9.40 1.09 4.32
C LEU A 53 -10.06 -0.14 3.66
N ALA A 54 -11.36 -0.03 3.34
CA ALA A 54 -12.12 -1.13 2.77
C ALA A 54 -11.65 -1.46 1.34
N GLY A 55 -11.46 -0.46 0.49
CA GLY A 55 -11.05 -0.62 -0.90
C GLY A 55 -9.67 -1.28 -1.03
N ILE A 56 -8.70 -0.82 -0.24
CA ILE A 56 -7.34 -1.39 -0.22
C ILE A 56 -7.36 -2.83 0.28
N SER A 57 -8.06 -3.08 1.38
CA SER A 57 -8.16 -4.43 1.96
C SER A 57 -8.85 -5.40 1.01
N ALA A 58 -9.94 -4.98 0.35
CA ALA A 58 -10.65 -5.81 -0.61
C ALA A 58 -9.79 -6.12 -1.85
N ALA A 59 -9.13 -5.11 -2.43
CA ALA A 59 -8.25 -5.30 -3.58
C ALA A 59 -7.06 -6.22 -3.24
N ALA A 60 -6.49 -6.07 -2.05
CA ALA A 60 -5.42 -6.92 -1.55
C ALA A 60 -5.86 -8.38 -1.37
N LEU A 61 -7.06 -8.63 -0.82
CA LEU A 61 -7.63 -9.97 -0.71
C LEU A 61 -7.87 -10.62 -2.08
N VAL A 62 -8.37 -9.85 -3.06
CA VAL A 62 -8.50 -10.32 -4.45
C VAL A 62 -7.14 -10.64 -5.04
N ALA A 63 -6.14 -9.77 -4.86
CA ALA A 63 -4.77 -10.02 -5.31
C ALA A 63 -4.20 -11.29 -4.67
N GLY A 64 -4.35 -11.47 -3.36
CA GLY A 64 -3.94 -12.69 -2.64
C GLY A 64 -4.61 -13.94 -3.18
N ALA A 65 -5.92 -13.87 -3.46
CA ALA A 65 -6.70 -14.96 -4.07
C ALA A 65 -6.22 -15.34 -5.48
N LEU A 66 -5.64 -14.38 -6.23
CA LEU A 66 -5.07 -14.59 -7.55
C LEU A 66 -3.61 -15.05 -7.53
N LEU A 67 -2.90 -14.82 -6.42
CA LEU A 67 -1.46 -15.10 -6.26
C LEU A 67 -1.18 -16.49 -5.67
N LYS A 68 -2.10 -17.03 -4.85
CA LYS A 68 -1.93 -18.30 -4.14
C LYS A 68 -3.05 -19.28 -4.47
N GLU A 69 -2.83 -20.56 -4.23
CA GLU A 69 -3.80 -21.62 -4.54
C GLU A 69 -4.63 -22.05 -3.32
N ARG A 70 -3.96 -22.23 -2.16
CA ARG A 70 -4.61 -22.73 -0.95
C ARG A 70 -5.40 -21.61 -0.26
N PRO A 71 -6.59 -21.90 0.32
CA PRO A 71 -7.44 -20.88 0.93
C PRO A 71 -6.73 -20.04 2.00
N LEU A 72 -5.94 -20.69 2.86
CA LEU A 72 -5.19 -20.00 3.91
C LEU A 72 -4.11 -19.09 3.31
N ASP A 73 -3.32 -19.60 2.36
CA ASP A 73 -2.25 -18.84 1.70
C ASP A 73 -2.81 -17.64 0.93
N LYS A 74 -4.01 -17.77 0.31
CA LYS A 74 -4.73 -16.66 -0.34
C LYS A 74 -5.09 -15.56 0.65
N LEU A 75 -5.65 -15.93 1.80
CA LEU A 75 -6.01 -14.99 2.86
C LEU A 75 -4.75 -14.31 3.42
N LEU A 76 -3.73 -15.09 3.76
CA LEU A 76 -2.46 -14.57 4.28
C LEU A 76 -1.79 -13.64 3.27
N ALA A 77 -1.78 -13.99 1.99
CA ALA A 77 -1.27 -13.13 0.93
C ALA A 77 -2.01 -11.79 0.89
N GLY A 78 -3.34 -11.80 0.96
CA GLY A 78 -4.12 -10.57 0.99
C GLY A 78 -3.86 -9.74 2.25
N VAL A 79 -3.76 -10.37 3.42
CA VAL A 79 -3.42 -9.72 4.69
C VAL A 79 -2.03 -9.09 4.64
N VAL A 80 -1.03 -9.77 4.05
CA VAL A 80 0.32 -9.22 3.88
C VAL A 80 0.30 -8.00 2.95
N ILE A 81 -0.41 -8.06 1.82
CA ILE A 81 -0.50 -6.94 0.89
C ILE A 81 -1.20 -5.74 1.53
N ALA A 82 -2.37 -5.95 2.15
CA ALA A 82 -3.13 -4.89 2.82
C ALA A 82 -2.36 -4.31 4.01
N GLY A 83 -1.79 -5.19 4.84
CA GLY A 83 -1.02 -4.83 6.02
C GLY A 83 0.24 -4.05 5.67
N THR A 84 0.91 -4.38 4.56
CA THR A 84 2.08 -3.63 4.10
C THR A 84 1.67 -2.26 3.55
N ALA A 85 0.59 -2.17 2.76
CA ALA A 85 0.07 -0.89 2.27
C ALA A 85 -0.27 0.07 3.42
N HIS A 86 -1.04 -0.40 4.40
CA HIS A 86 -1.40 0.39 5.56
C HIS A 86 -0.22 0.64 6.52
N GLY A 87 0.66 -0.34 6.71
CA GLY A 87 1.83 -0.23 7.57
C GLY A 87 2.85 0.79 7.06
N VAL A 88 3.08 0.82 5.74
CA VAL A 88 3.91 1.84 5.09
C VAL A 88 3.31 3.23 5.25
N ASN A 89 1.98 3.36 5.17
CA ASN A 89 1.32 4.65 5.43
C ASN A 89 1.50 5.13 6.89
N LEU A 90 1.57 4.21 7.87
CA LEU A 90 1.74 4.58 9.28
C LEU A 90 3.12 5.16 9.59
N VAL A 91 4.14 4.84 8.80
CA VAL A 91 5.48 5.43 8.96
C VAL A 91 5.61 6.79 8.30
N ASP A 92 4.58 7.26 7.59
CA ASP A 92 4.51 8.55 6.91
C ASP A 92 4.27 9.71 7.89
N VAL A 93 5.20 9.86 8.84
CA VAL A 93 5.16 10.88 9.88
C VAL A 93 6.10 12.05 9.59
N ARG A 94 7.09 11.84 8.71
CA ARG A 94 8.10 12.82 8.31
C ARG A 94 8.60 12.51 6.89
N PRO A 95 9.13 13.51 6.17
CA PRO A 95 9.77 13.32 4.88
C PRO A 95 10.84 12.21 4.92
N GLY A 96 10.88 11.40 3.88
CA GLY A 96 11.82 10.32 3.65
C GLY A 96 11.56 9.04 4.43
N ARG A 97 10.64 9.01 5.43
CA ARG A 97 10.44 7.81 6.25
C ARG A 97 9.79 6.67 5.48
N THR A 98 8.72 6.97 4.76
CA THR A 98 8.02 6.00 3.92
C THR A 98 8.96 5.44 2.86
N LEU A 99 9.65 6.33 2.14
CA LEU A 99 10.60 5.94 1.08
C LEU A 99 11.77 5.14 1.65
N GLY A 100 12.31 5.57 2.79
CA GLY A 100 13.36 4.83 3.50
C GLY A 100 12.91 3.44 3.93
N ALA A 101 11.68 3.28 4.43
CA ALA A 101 11.12 1.98 4.78
C ALA A 101 10.93 1.08 3.55
N VAL A 102 10.38 1.63 2.46
CA VAL A 102 10.18 0.88 1.20
C VAL A 102 11.52 0.45 0.61
N LEU A 103 12.54 1.33 0.62
CA LEU A 103 13.89 0.98 0.16
C LEU A 103 14.54 -0.07 1.08
N ALA A 104 14.50 0.12 2.40
CA ALA A 104 15.11 -0.82 3.34
C ALA A 104 14.52 -2.23 3.24
N LEU A 105 13.21 -2.34 3.01
CA LEU A 105 12.51 -3.62 2.89
C LEU A 105 12.53 -4.18 1.45
N GLY A 106 12.58 -3.32 0.44
CA GLY A 106 12.56 -3.71 -0.97
C GLY A 106 13.93 -4.10 -1.54
N LEU A 107 15.01 -3.41 -1.13
CA LEU A 107 16.36 -3.64 -1.65
C LEU A 107 16.86 -5.09 -1.47
N PRO A 108 16.66 -5.77 -0.32
CA PRO A 108 17.04 -7.18 -0.19
C PRO A 108 16.34 -8.09 -1.21
N GLY A 109 15.11 -7.77 -1.61
CA GLY A 109 14.35 -8.51 -2.61
C GLY A 109 14.97 -8.49 -4.00
N LEU A 110 15.85 -7.53 -4.30
CA LEU A 110 16.57 -7.43 -5.57
C LEU A 110 17.64 -8.52 -5.75
N LEU A 111 18.04 -9.18 -4.66
CA LEU A 111 19.02 -10.27 -4.68
C LEU A 111 18.40 -11.59 -5.13
N GLY A 112 17.06 -11.67 -5.18
CA GLY A 112 16.33 -12.84 -5.66
C GLY A 112 16.12 -12.84 -7.16
N GLU A 113 15.43 -13.87 -7.65
CA GLU A 113 15.01 -13.99 -9.04
C GLU A 113 13.49 -14.14 -9.13
N GLY A 114 12.94 -13.85 -10.32
CA GLY A 114 11.52 -14.05 -10.61
C GLY A 114 10.61 -12.90 -10.17
N PRO A 115 9.28 -13.15 -10.13
CA PRO A 115 8.28 -12.08 -10.01
C PRO A 115 8.37 -11.27 -8.70
N GLY A 116 8.82 -11.88 -7.60
CA GLY A 116 9.04 -11.17 -6.34
C GLY A 116 10.14 -10.12 -6.45
N ALA A 117 11.27 -10.48 -7.09
CA ALA A 117 12.37 -9.56 -7.33
C ALA A 117 11.99 -8.43 -8.30
N GLU A 118 11.23 -8.74 -9.36
CA GLU A 118 10.67 -7.72 -10.27
C GLU A 118 9.81 -6.69 -9.53
N LEU A 119 8.91 -7.15 -8.65
CA LEU A 119 8.03 -6.26 -7.88
C LEU A 119 8.79 -5.48 -6.80
N ALA A 120 9.80 -6.08 -6.18
CA ALA A 120 10.70 -5.38 -5.27
C ALA A 120 11.45 -4.25 -5.99
N ALA A 121 11.89 -4.49 -7.23
CA ALA A 121 12.50 -3.47 -8.09
C ALA A 121 11.52 -2.33 -8.43
N VAL A 122 10.26 -2.66 -8.70
CA VAL A 122 9.21 -1.63 -8.91
C VAL A 122 9.01 -0.77 -7.67
N ALA A 123 8.89 -1.38 -6.49
CA ALA A 123 8.70 -0.63 -5.24
C ALA A 123 9.92 0.23 -4.90
N ALA A 124 11.13 -0.35 -4.96
CA ALA A 124 12.37 0.35 -4.67
C ALA A 124 12.67 1.45 -5.69
N GLY A 125 12.45 1.17 -6.98
CA GLY A 125 12.62 2.13 -8.07
C GLY A 125 11.64 3.30 -7.96
N GLY A 126 10.36 3.02 -7.68
CA GLY A 126 9.36 4.06 -7.43
C GLY A 126 9.72 4.94 -6.23
N ALA A 127 10.19 4.33 -5.14
CA ALA A 127 10.63 5.08 -3.96
C ALA A 127 11.88 5.94 -4.25
N ALA A 128 12.88 5.38 -4.95
CA ALA A 128 14.10 6.09 -5.32
C ALA A 128 13.83 7.27 -6.26
N ALA A 129 12.86 7.14 -7.18
CA ALA A 129 12.52 8.14 -8.18
C ALA A 129 12.00 9.46 -7.58
N VAL A 130 11.40 9.40 -6.38
CA VAL A 130 10.83 10.57 -5.69
C VAL A 130 11.57 10.92 -4.40
N LEU A 131 12.66 10.20 -4.09
CA LEU A 131 13.39 10.34 -2.83
C LEU A 131 13.96 11.73 -2.63
N ARG A 132 14.50 12.33 -3.69
CA ARG A 132 15.13 13.65 -3.59
C ARG A 132 14.11 14.75 -3.38
N GLU A 133 12.99 14.68 -4.10
CA GLU A 133 11.88 15.63 -4.01
C GLU A 133 11.20 15.56 -2.65
N ASP A 134 10.97 14.34 -2.14
CA ASP A 134 10.37 14.08 -0.83
C ASP A 134 11.30 14.54 0.32
N LEU A 135 12.59 14.17 0.30
CA LEU A 135 13.56 14.66 1.29
C LEU A 135 13.77 16.18 1.24
N GLY A 136 13.59 16.78 0.06
CA GLY A 136 13.62 18.22 -0.13
C GLY A 136 12.32 18.93 0.22
N GLU A 137 11.31 18.21 0.73
CA GLU A 137 9.97 18.71 1.08
C GLU A 137 9.27 19.45 -0.07
N ARG A 138 9.63 19.11 -1.32
CA ARG A 138 9.08 19.77 -2.52
C ARG A 138 7.77 19.16 -2.96
N THR A 139 7.59 17.88 -2.66
CA THR A 139 6.40 17.10 -2.95
C THR A 139 6.09 16.26 -1.73
N MET A 140 4.82 16.06 -1.42
CA MET A 140 4.39 15.05 -0.45
C MET A 140 3.95 13.81 -1.22
N LEU A 141 4.35 12.65 -0.75
CA LEU A 141 3.94 11.38 -1.33
C LEU A 141 2.42 11.15 -1.18
N GLY A 142 1.86 11.58 -0.04
CA GLY A 142 0.44 11.46 0.30
C GLY A 142 -0.03 10.01 0.44
N ASP A 143 -1.30 9.84 0.81
CA ASP A 143 -1.88 8.51 0.96
C ASP A 143 -1.89 7.74 -0.37
N THR A 144 -1.94 8.47 -1.49
CA THR A 144 -1.78 7.93 -2.84
C THR A 144 -0.50 7.12 -2.99
N GLY A 145 0.66 7.73 -2.75
CA GLY A 145 1.94 7.09 -3.03
C GLY A 145 2.36 6.10 -1.94
N THR A 146 2.06 6.39 -0.66
CA THR A 146 2.40 5.50 0.47
C THR A 146 1.72 4.14 0.32
N HIS A 147 0.42 4.11 0.04
CA HIS A 147 -0.33 2.88 -0.10
C HIS A 147 0.03 2.14 -1.39
N ALA A 148 0.27 2.84 -2.49
CA ALA A 148 0.71 2.24 -3.75
C ALA A 148 2.07 1.53 -3.61
N LEU A 149 3.07 2.21 -3.01
CA LEU A 149 4.38 1.62 -2.76
C LEU A 149 4.30 0.47 -1.74
N GLY A 150 3.52 0.62 -0.68
CA GLY A 150 3.32 -0.44 0.31
C GLY A 150 2.60 -1.67 -0.27
N ALA A 151 1.63 -1.49 -1.17
CA ALA A 151 0.97 -2.59 -1.87
C ALA A 151 1.94 -3.31 -2.82
N ALA A 152 2.79 -2.56 -3.54
CA ALA A 152 3.83 -3.13 -4.41
C ALA A 152 4.84 -3.96 -3.60
N LEU A 153 5.30 -3.42 -2.46
CA LEU A 153 6.21 -4.11 -1.55
C LEU A 153 5.58 -5.37 -0.96
N GLY A 154 4.32 -5.30 -0.50
CA GLY A 154 3.59 -6.45 0.02
C GLY A 154 3.40 -7.54 -1.03
N ALA A 155 3.09 -7.15 -2.28
CA ALA A 155 2.98 -8.08 -3.39
C ALA A 155 4.33 -8.73 -3.73
N ALA A 156 5.44 -7.99 -3.63
CA ALA A 156 6.79 -8.53 -3.80
C ALA A 156 7.10 -9.60 -2.76
N VAL A 157 6.77 -9.36 -1.48
CA VAL A 157 6.93 -10.33 -0.39
C VAL A 157 6.11 -11.60 -0.66
N VAL A 158 4.84 -11.45 -1.05
CA VAL A 158 3.95 -12.60 -1.34
C VAL A 158 4.44 -13.41 -2.55
N ALA A 159 4.95 -12.73 -3.59
CA ALA A 159 5.43 -13.36 -4.81
C ALA A 159 6.81 -14.00 -4.65
N GLY A 160 7.65 -13.49 -3.75
CA GLY A 160 8.96 -14.07 -3.41
C GLY A 160 8.89 -15.16 -2.33
N GLY A 161 7.86 -15.16 -1.49
CA GLY A 161 7.65 -16.16 -0.44
C GLY A 161 7.13 -17.51 -0.97
N GLY A 162 7.78 -18.59 -0.55
CA GLY A 162 7.33 -19.96 -0.81
C GLY A 162 6.09 -20.34 0.03
N ARG A 163 5.12 -20.98 -0.64
CA ARG A 163 3.76 -21.36 -0.17
C ARG A 163 2.98 -20.22 0.47
#